data_AF-A0A0L0CC23-F1
#
_entry.id   AF-A0A0L0CC23-F1
#
_cell.length_a   1.000
_cell.length_b   1.000
_cell.length_c   1.000
_cell.angle_alpha   90.00
_cell.angle_beta   90.00
_cell.angle_gamma   90.00
#
_symmetry.space_group_name_H-M   'P 1'
#
loop_
_entity.id
_entity.type
_entity.pdbx_description
1 polymer ?
#
loop_
_entity_poly.entity_id
_entity_poly.type
_entity_poly.pdbx_seq_one_letter_code
_entity_poly.pdbx_strand_id
1 'polypeptide(L)'
;MLVKSSISLLVICGLFALSAGNSVATDEQDCPIVCPALYAPLCATNGKLYKEFDNSCELKASNCRLERSALSKYVATAMDWCNTEYIADLNQLLKKLDNLDLQLPECMKPCAMIYSPVCISNGKYRAVISNECVMDNFNCALAKKGKEAFKVLKAGSC
;
A
#
# COMPACT_ATOMS: atom_id res chain seq x y z
N MET A 1 59.38 -25.32 -62.35
CA MET A 1 58.02 -25.19 -61.78
C MET A 1 58.05 -25.86 -60.41
N LEU A 2 58.60 -25.28 -59.32
CA LEU A 2 58.05 -24.25 -58.41
C LEU A 2 56.55 -24.48 -58.15
N VAL A 3 56.14 -24.95 -56.96
CA VAL A 3 55.94 -24.12 -55.75
C VAL A 3 56.55 -24.73 -54.46
N LYS A 4 57.01 -23.83 -53.58
CA LYS A 4 57.79 -23.94 -52.34
C LYS A 4 56.95 -24.19 -51.06
N SER A 5 57.56 -24.86 -50.06
CA SER A 5 57.65 -24.50 -48.61
C SER A 5 56.33 -24.43 -47.77
N SER A 6 56.21 -24.91 -46.53
CA SER A 6 57.07 -24.70 -45.36
C SER A 6 56.74 -25.66 -44.18
N ILE A 7 57.77 -25.90 -43.34
CA ILE A 7 57.79 -26.59 -42.04
C ILE A 7 57.17 -25.71 -40.94
N SER A 8 56.42 -26.26 -39.97
CA SER A 8 56.66 -26.02 -38.52
C SER A 8 55.71 -26.75 -37.55
N LEU A 9 56.35 -27.36 -36.55
CA LEU A 9 55.86 -27.97 -35.33
C LEU A 9 55.43 -26.87 -34.33
N LEU A 10 54.34 -27.04 -33.56
CA LEU A 10 54.16 -26.36 -32.27
C LEU A 10 53.13 -27.08 -31.37
N VAL A 11 53.64 -27.50 -30.21
CA VAL A 11 52.98 -28.07 -29.04
C VAL A 11 52.13 -26.99 -28.35
N ILE A 12 50.90 -27.29 -27.91
CA ILE A 12 50.22 -26.50 -26.87
C ILE A 12 49.57 -27.44 -25.84
N CYS A 13 50.08 -27.27 -24.63
CA CYS A 13 49.67 -27.81 -23.34
C CYS A 13 48.36 -27.16 -22.87
N GLY A 14 47.51 -27.87 -22.12
CA GLY A 14 46.42 -27.20 -21.39
C GLY A 14 45.30 -28.11 -20.91
N LEU A 15 45.48 -28.70 -19.72
CA LEU A 15 44.38 -29.16 -18.87
C LEU A 15 43.43 -28.00 -18.55
N PHE A 16 42.14 -28.14 -18.81
CA PHE A 16 41.10 -27.42 -18.05
C PHE A 16 39.93 -28.35 -17.76
N ALA A 17 39.67 -28.50 -16.46
CA ALA A 17 38.59 -29.29 -15.90
C ALA A 17 37.23 -28.75 -16.36
N LEU A 18 36.34 -29.66 -16.78
CA LEU A 18 34.91 -29.37 -16.91
C LEU A 18 34.33 -29.28 -15.50
N SER A 19 34.28 -28.07 -14.94
CA SER A 19 33.35 -27.78 -13.86
C SER A 19 31.94 -27.81 -14.45
N ALA A 20 31.12 -28.78 -14.03
CA ALA A 20 29.67 -28.68 -14.16
C ALA A 20 29.20 -27.50 -13.29
N GLY A 21 29.12 -26.32 -13.89
CA GLY A 21 28.51 -25.16 -13.26
C GLY A 21 27.00 -25.36 -13.18
N ASN A 22 26.46 -25.44 -11.97
CA ASN A 22 25.04 -25.19 -11.75
C ASN A 22 24.77 -23.70 -11.97
N SER A 23 24.46 -23.32 -13.21
CA SER A 23 23.92 -22.00 -13.51
C SER A 23 22.44 -22.00 -13.13
N VAL A 24 22.10 -21.57 -11.91
CA VAL A 24 20.75 -21.05 -11.66
C VAL A 24 20.71 -19.70 -12.38
N ALA A 25 20.25 -19.71 -13.62
CA ALA A 25 19.88 -18.49 -14.31
C ALA A 25 18.65 -17.92 -13.58
N THR A 26 18.87 -17.04 -12.61
CA THR A 26 17.81 -16.12 -12.19
C THR A 26 17.74 -15.06 -13.27
N ASP A 27 16.90 -15.30 -14.27
CA ASP A 27 16.58 -14.27 -15.25
C ASP A 27 16.05 -13.05 -14.49
N GLU A 28 16.76 -11.92 -14.63
CA GLU A 28 16.35 -10.62 -14.10
C GLU A 28 15.01 -10.18 -14.70
N GLN A 29 14.54 -10.88 -15.74
CA GLN A 29 13.23 -10.73 -16.37
C GLN A 29 12.14 -11.64 -15.80
N ASP A 30 12.25 -12.27 -14.62
CA ASP A 30 11.14 -13.03 -14.03
C ASP A 30 10.59 -12.47 -12.71
N CYS A 31 9.25 -12.38 -12.63
CA CYS A 31 8.58 -11.86 -11.45
C CYS A 31 8.69 -12.90 -10.32
N PRO A 32 8.85 -12.48 -9.05
CA PRO A 32 8.85 -13.41 -7.94
C PRO A 32 7.61 -14.30 -7.97
N ILE A 33 7.83 -15.61 -8.10
CA ILE A 33 6.78 -16.63 -8.09
C ILE A 33 6.56 -17.24 -6.71
N VAL A 34 7.53 -17.07 -5.80
CA VAL A 34 7.48 -17.58 -4.44
C VAL A 34 7.70 -16.41 -3.48
N CYS A 35 6.76 -16.25 -2.56
CA CYS A 35 6.87 -15.36 -1.43
C CYS A 35 6.90 -16.17 -0.12
N PRO A 36 7.58 -15.67 0.93
CA PRO A 36 7.54 -16.32 2.23
C PRO A 36 6.10 -16.31 2.77
N ALA A 37 5.74 -17.37 3.50
CA ALA A 37 4.48 -17.46 4.25
C ALA A 37 4.53 -16.60 5.53
N LEU A 38 5.00 -15.36 5.41
CA LEU A 38 5.03 -14.36 6.46
C LEU A 38 3.77 -13.49 6.31
N TYR A 39 2.86 -13.55 7.27
CA TYR A 39 1.68 -12.69 7.28
C TYR A 39 2.03 -11.35 7.95
N ALA A 40 2.11 -10.30 7.14
CA ALA A 40 2.37 -8.93 7.54
C ALA A 40 1.58 -8.01 6.59
N PRO A 41 0.24 -7.96 6.74
CA PRO A 41 -0.64 -7.43 5.73
C PRO A 41 -0.45 -5.93 5.55
N LEU A 42 -0.66 -5.47 4.32
CA LEU A 42 -0.63 -4.05 3.98
C LEU A 42 -1.70 -3.73 2.94
N CYS A 43 -2.30 -2.55 3.06
CA CYS A 43 -3.22 -2.03 2.06
C CYS A 43 -2.42 -1.28 1.00
N ALA A 44 -2.82 -1.40 -0.25
CA ALA A 44 -2.23 -0.66 -1.35
C ALA A 44 -3.30 -0.19 -2.33
N THR A 45 -3.03 0.87 -3.07
CA THR A 45 -3.93 1.44 -4.08
C THR A 45 -3.23 1.71 -5.39
N ASN A 46 -3.91 1.46 -6.50
CA ASN A 46 -3.46 1.86 -7.84
C ASN A 46 -4.13 3.16 -8.32
N GLY A 47 -4.74 3.91 -7.39
CA GLY A 47 -5.51 5.12 -7.68
C GLY A 47 -6.97 4.85 -8.04
N LYS A 48 -7.36 3.60 -8.31
CA LYS A 48 -8.75 3.20 -8.59
C LYS A 48 -9.30 2.24 -7.55
N LEU A 49 -8.48 1.26 -7.15
CA LEU A 49 -8.88 0.20 -6.24
C LEU A 49 -7.93 0.15 -5.05
N TYR A 50 -8.49 -0.11 -3.88
CA TYR A 50 -7.75 -0.51 -2.69
C TYR A 50 -7.72 -2.03 -2.59
N LYS A 51 -6.57 -2.59 -2.23
CA LYS A 51 -6.38 -4.03 -2.09
C LYS A 51 -5.43 -4.32 -0.94
N GLU A 52 -5.79 -5.29 -0.11
CA GLU A 52 -4.91 -5.88 0.90
C GLU A 52 -3.98 -6.91 0.26
N PHE A 53 -2.72 -6.90 0.66
CA PHE A 53 -1.70 -7.89 0.30
C PHE A 53 -1.17 -8.53 1.58
N ASP A 54 -0.99 -9.85 1.57
CA ASP A 54 -0.56 -10.62 2.75
C ASP A 54 0.80 -10.18 3.29
N ASN A 55 1.68 -9.70 2.41
CA ASN A 55 2.95 -9.09 2.76
C ASN A 55 3.54 -8.26 1.61
N SER A 56 4.69 -7.65 1.87
CA SER A 56 5.39 -6.80 0.88
C SER A 56 5.96 -7.57 -0.31
N CYS A 57 6.25 -8.87 -0.19
CA CYS A 57 6.68 -9.68 -1.32
C CYS A 57 5.52 -9.87 -2.30
N GLU A 58 4.33 -10.19 -1.79
CA GLU A 58 3.12 -10.36 -2.63
C GLU A 58 2.76 -9.08 -3.39
N LEU A 59 2.87 -7.91 -2.74
CA LEU A 59 2.72 -6.62 -3.42
C LEU A 59 3.74 -6.46 -4.56
N LYS A 60 5.03 -6.74 -4.29
CA LYS A 60 6.10 -6.61 -5.31
C LYS A 60 5.89 -7.58 -6.47
N ALA A 61 5.57 -8.84 -6.18
CA ALA A 61 5.28 -9.85 -7.18
C ALA A 61 4.09 -9.45 -8.06
N SER A 62 3.01 -8.96 -7.45
CA SER A 62 1.85 -8.43 -8.17
C SER A 62 2.19 -7.23 -9.03
N ASN A 63 2.94 -6.26 -8.51
CA ASN A 63 3.33 -5.07 -9.25
C ASN A 63 4.25 -5.39 -10.43
N CYS A 64 5.18 -6.34 -10.28
CA CYS A 64 6.00 -6.81 -11.39
C CYS A 64 5.14 -7.35 -12.54
N ARG A 65 4.11 -8.16 -12.23
CA ARG A 65 3.19 -8.69 -13.25
C ARG A 65 2.37 -7.59 -13.91
N LEU A 66 1.84 -6.65 -13.12
CA LEU A 66 1.08 -5.50 -13.64
C LEU A 66 1.93 -4.65 -14.58
N GLU A 67 3.20 -4.42 -14.23
CA GLU A 67 4.13 -3.64 -15.04
C GLU A 67 4.38 -4.27 -16.41
N ARG A 68 4.54 -5.60 -16.49
CA ARG A 68 4.64 -6.32 -17.77
C ARG A 68 3.39 -6.23 -18.63
N SER A 69 2.22 -6.11 -17.98
CA SER A 69 0.95 -5.91 -18.67
C SER A 69 0.62 -4.43 -18.90
N ALA A 70 1.55 -3.50 -18.65
CA ALA A 70 1.34 -2.06 -18.74
C ALA A 70 0.13 -1.55 -17.93
N LEU A 71 -0.17 -2.21 -16.80
CA LEU A 71 -1.23 -1.84 -15.87
C LEU A 71 -0.71 -1.01 -14.70
N SER A 72 -1.59 -0.20 -14.11
CA SER A 72 -1.25 0.64 -12.96
C SER A 72 -0.85 -0.20 -11.75
N LYS A 73 0.38 0.03 -11.26
CA LYS A 73 0.92 -0.56 -10.03
C LYS A 73 0.17 -0.07 -8.78
N TYR A 74 0.13 -0.90 -7.77
CA TYR A 74 -0.34 -0.56 -6.44
C TYR A 74 0.78 0.11 -5.62
N VAL A 75 0.43 1.14 -4.85
CA VAL A 75 1.30 1.84 -3.90
C VAL A 75 0.73 1.62 -2.50
N ALA A 76 1.60 1.24 -1.56
CA ALA A 76 1.20 1.03 -0.17
C ALA A 76 0.50 2.29 0.41
N THR A 77 -0.55 2.08 1.19
CA THR A 77 -1.35 3.12 1.84
C THR A 77 -1.77 2.66 3.24
N ALA A 78 -2.45 3.53 3.99
CA ALA A 78 -2.95 3.20 5.31
C ALA A 78 -3.91 1.99 5.27
N MET A 79 -3.79 1.08 6.24
CA MET A 79 -4.68 -0.08 6.37
C MET A 79 -6.14 0.31 6.47
N ASP A 80 -6.42 1.48 7.05
CA ASP A 80 -7.75 2.06 7.18
C ASP A 80 -8.51 2.07 5.84
N TRP A 81 -7.82 2.14 4.69
CA TRP A 81 -8.48 2.09 3.40
C TRP A 81 -9.09 0.73 3.02
N CYS A 82 -8.54 -0.34 3.55
CA CYS A 82 -8.92 -1.72 3.25
C CYS A 82 -9.81 -2.33 4.35
N ASN A 83 -9.69 -1.87 5.61
CA ASN A 83 -10.32 -2.55 6.76
C ASN A 83 -11.36 -1.71 7.52
N THR A 84 -11.68 -0.50 7.08
CA THR A 84 -12.72 0.34 7.71
C THR A 84 -14.00 0.40 6.88
N GLU A 85 -15.12 0.52 7.58
CA GLU A 85 -16.42 0.75 6.95
C GLU A 85 -16.52 2.22 6.54
N TYR A 86 -16.73 2.49 5.24
CA TYR A 86 -16.99 3.83 4.75
C TYR A 86 -18.44 4.25 5.04
N ILE A 87 -18.61 5.38 5.73
CA ILE A 87 -19.91 5.96 6.04
C ILE A 87 -20.01 7.32 5.35
N ALA A 88 -20.88 7.41 4.34
CA ALA A 88 -21.07 8.64 3.55
C ALA A 88 -21.96 9.68 4.26
N ASP A 89 -22.88 9.24 5.12
CA ASP A 89 -23.80 10.11 5.87
C ASP A 89 -23.34 10.25 7.32
N LEU A 90 -23.06 11.49 7.73
CA LEU A 90 -22.68 11.80 9.10
C LEU A 90 -23.74 11.33 10.12
N ASN A 91 -25.03 11.41 9.80
CA ASN A 91 -26.09 10.95 10.71
C ASN A 91 -26.04 9.43 10.91
N GLN A 92 -25.70 8.68 9.86
CA GLN A 92 -25.49 7.24 9.97
C GLN A 92 -24.26 6.92 10.82
N LEU A 93 -23.19 7.73 10.70
CA LEU A 93 -22.01 7.59 11.53
C LEU A 93 -22.33 7.81 13.02
N LEU A 94 -23.08 8.86 13.35
CA LEU A 94 -23.53 9.14 14.72
C LEU A 94 -24.31 7.98 15.33
N LYS A 95 -25.21 7.36 14.56
CA LYS A 95 -25.96 6.18 14.99
C LYS A 95 -25.05 4.99 15.29
N LYS A 96 -24.08 4.72 14.41
CA LYS A 96 -23.09 3.64 14.58
C LYS A 96 -22.15 3.85 15.76
N LEU A 97 -21.98 5.10 16.20
CA LEU A 97 -21.19 5.47 17.38
C LEU A 97 -22.05 5.51 18.65
N ASP A 98 -22.96 4.53 18.79
CA ASP A 98 -23.90 4.40 19.92
C ASP A 98 -24.79 5.64 20.13
N ASN A 99 -25.34 6.16 19.04
CA ASN A 99 -26.16 7.39 19.04
C ASN A 99 -25.44 8.55 19.73
N LEU A 100 -24.22 8.84 19.26
CA LEU A 100 -23.37 9.88 19.81
C LEU A 100 -24.10 11.24 19.77
N ASP A 101 -24.22 11.86 20.94
CA ASP A 101 -24.76 13.20 21.09
C ASP A 101 -23.63 14.24 21.00
N LEU A 102 -23.79 15.21 20.11
CA LEU A 102 -22.86 16.31 19.88
C LEU A 102 -23.25 17.59 20.63
N GLN A 103 -24.36 17.59 21.36
CA GLN A 103 -24.81 18.73 22.17
C GLN A 103 -24.07 18.79 23.51
N LEU A 104 -22.74 18.80 23.46
CA LEU A 104 -21.87 18.93 24.62
C LEU A 104 -21.27 20.35 24.62
N PRO A 105 -21.76 21.28 25.46
CA PRO A 105 -21.30 22.68 25.46
C PRO A 105 -19.79 22.81 25.70
N GLU A 106 -19.21 21.90 26.48
CA GLU A 106 -17.76 21.83 26.74
C GLU A 106 -16.93 21.41 25.52
N CYS A 107 -17.54 20.73 24.54
CA CYS A 107 -16.90 20.31 23.30
C CYS A 107 -17.19 21.24 22.12
N MET A 108 -18.23 22.06 22.22
CA MET A 108 -18.67 22.93 21.13
C MET A 108 -17.77 24.17 21.04
N LYS A 109 -16.68 24.04 20.28
CA LYS A 109 -15.84 25.19 19.91
C LYS A 109 -16.35 25.78 18.58
N PRO A 110 -16.49 27.11 18.47
CA PRO A 110 -16.89 27.74 17.22
C PRO A 110 -15.82 27.50 16.15
N CYS A 111 -16.21 26.85 15.05
CA CYS A 111 -15.34 26.65 13.90
C CYS A 111 -15.57 27.75 12.86
N ALA A 112 -14.51 28.11 12.13
CA ALA A 112 -14.66 28.96 10.95
C ALA A 112 -15.56 28.26 9.93
N MET A 113 -16.39 29.04 9.21
CA MET A 113 -17.24 28.54 8.13
C MET A 113 -16.42 28.30 6.84
N ILE A 114 -15.32 27.56 6.99
CA ILE A 114 -14.43 27.17 5.89
C ILE A 114 -14.73 25.70 5.59
N TYR A 115 -15.05 25.44 4.32
CA TYR A 115 -15.19 24.09 3.81
C TYR A 115 -13.83 23.61 3.30
N SER A 116 -13.18 22.75 4.08
CA SER A 116 -11.89 22.14 3.78
C SER A 116 -11.97 20.66 4.17
N PRO A 117 -12.65 19.83 3.36
CA PRO A 117 -13.04 18.51 3.79
C PRO A 117 -11.84 17.59 4.01
N VAL A 118 -11.97 16.69 4.98
CA VAL A 118 -10.95 15.69 5.28
C VAL A 118 -11.60 14.32 5.41
N CYS A 119 -10.94 13.30 4.86
CA CYS A 119 -11.27 11.89 5.11
C CYS A 119 -10.67 11.52 6.46
N ILE A 120 -11.54 11.16 7.40
CA ILE A 120 -11.17 10.83 8.77
C ILE A 120 -11.40 9.35 9.02
N SER A 121 -10.63 8.73 9.92
CA SER A 121 -10.86 7.37 10.37
C SER A 121 -10.48 7.17 11.81
N ASN A 122 -11.19 6.28 12.51
CA ASN A 122 -10.85 5.81 13.85
C ASN A 122 -10.38 4.36 13.86
N GLY A 123 -10.02 3.78 12.70
CA GLY A 123 -9.64 2.36 12.59
C GLY A 123 -10.82 1.38 12.49
N LYS A 124 -12.06 1.84 12.72
CA LYS A 124 -13.28 1.06 12.47
C LYS A 124 -14.15 1.66 11.37
N TYR A 125 -14.36 2.96 11.41
CA TYR A 125 -15.11 3.72 10.43
C TYR A 125 -14.20 4.71 9.74
N ARG A 126 -14.55 5.05 8.50
CA ARG A 126 -14.03 6.23 7.82
C ARG A 126 -15.17 7.05 7.23
N ALA A 127 -15.03 8.36 7.24
CA ALA A 127 -16.04 9.29 6.74
C ALA A 127 -15.39 10.59 6.27
N VAL A 128 -16.14 11.38 5.52
CA VAL A 128 -15.74 12.75 5.17
C VAL A 128 -16.37 13.72 6.15
N ILE A 129 -15.56 14.64 6.67
CA ILE A 129 -16.02 15.73 7.54
C ILE A 129 -15.62 17.08 6.93
N SER A 130 -16.36 18.13 7.24
CA SER A 130 -16.26 19.44 6.57
C SER A 130 -14.93 20.16 6.79
N ASN A 131 -14.30 19.97 7.94
CA ASN A 131 -12.96 20.42 8.26
C ASN A 131 -12.45 19.77 9.56
N GLU A 132 -11.16 19.95 9.84
CA GLU A 132 -10.47 19.41 11.01
C GLU A 132 -11.02 19.99 12.34
N CYS A 133 -11.42 21.26 12.40
CA CYS A 133 -12.03 21.83 13.61
C CYS A 133 -13.34 21.11 14.00
N VAL A 134 -14.18 20.78 13.02
CA VAL A 134 -15.40 20.01 13.27
C VAL A 134 -15.06 18.58 13.71
N MET A 135 -13.98 17.99 13.20
CA MET A 135 -13.45 16.71 13.71
C MET A 135 -13.01 16.82 15.18
N ASP A 136 -12.40 17.92 15.60
CA ASP A 136 -11.98 18.11 16.99
C ASP A 136 -13.16 18.17 17.96
N ASN A 137 -14.23 18.88 17.58
CA ASN A 137 -15.48 18.88 18.36
C ASN A 137 -16.07 17.46 18.45
N PHE A 138 -15.99 16.71 17.36
CA PHE A 138 -16.43 15.31 17.28
C PHE A 138 -15.62 14.39 18.19
N ASN A 139 -14.30 14.51 18.15
CA ASN A 139 -13.36 13.75 18.97
C ASN A 139 -13.48 14.08 20.46
N CYS A 140 -13.79 15.33 20.81
CA CYS A 140 -14.12 15.69 22.18
C CYS A 140 -15.34 14.92 22.69
N ALA A 141 -16.42 14.87 21.90
CA ALA A 141 -17.62 14.10 22.27
C ALA A 141 -17.34 12.60 22.40
N LEU A 142 -16.53 12.04 21.50
CA LEU A 142 -16.09 10.65 21.56
C LEU A 142 -15.27 10.33 22.82
N ALA A 143 -14.34 11.22 23.19
CA ALA A 143 -13.54 11.07 24.40
C ALA A 143 -14.41 10.99 25.66
N LYS A 144 -15.48 11.80 25.74
CA LYS A 144 -16.44 11.76 26.86
C LYS A 144 -17.24 10.46 26.92
N LYS A 145 -17.31 9.71 25.82
CA LYS A 145 -17.94 8.38 25.73
C LYS A 145 -16.93 7.24 25.78
N GLY A 146 -15.63 7.51 25.97
CA GLY A 146 -14.58 6.50 25.95
C GLY A 146 -14.44 5.80 24.59
N LYS A 147 -14.74 6.50 23.49
CA LYS A 147 -14.66 5.99 22.13
C LYS A 147 -13.36 6.43 21.45
N GLU A 148 -12.91 5.63 20.49
CA GLU A 148 -11.73 5.92 19.69
C GLU A 148 -11.93 7.20 18.86
N ALA A 149 -10.95 8.10 18.97
CA ALA A 149 -10.92 9.34 18.21
C ALA A 149 -10.62 9.07 16.73
N PHE A 150 -11.18 9.91 15.87
CA PHE A 150 -10.85 9.96 14.46
C PHE A 150 -9.55 10.73 14.24
N LYS A 151 -8.72 10.26 13.32
CA LYS A 151 -7.54 10.94 12.77
C LYS A 151 -7.80 11.26 11.30
N VAL A 152 -7.14 12.29 10.78
CA VAL A 152 -7.14 12.56 9.34
C VAL A 152 -6.35 11.46 8.61
N LEU A 153 -7.00 10.78 7.67
CA LEU A 153 -6.33 9.85 6.73
C LEU A 153 -5.77 10.59 5.53
N LYS A 154 -6.54 11.53 4.98
CA LYS A 154 -6.18 12.30 3.79
C LYS A 154 -7.04 13.56 3.70
N ALA A 155 -6.50 14.62 3.11
CA ALA A 155 -7.28 15.77 2.69
C ALA A 155 -8.27 15.40 1.56
N GLY A 156 -9.44 16.03 1.57
CA GLY A 156 -10.50 15.80 0.60
C GLY A 156 -11.39 14.62 0.95
N SER A 157 -11.80 13.87 -0.08
CA SER A 157 -12.73 12.75 0.08
C SER A 157 -12.06 11.47 0.55
N CYS A 158 -12.89 10.58 1.12
CA CYS A 158 -12.69 9.16 1.03
C CYS A 158 -13.15 8.67 -0.37
#